data_AF-A0A1M3BHF1-F1
#
_entry.id   AF-A0A1M3BHF1-F1
#
_cell.length_a   1.000
_cell.length_b   1.000
_cell.length_c   1.000
_cell.angle_alpha   90.00
_cell.angle_beta   90.00
_cell.angle_gamma   90.00
#
_symmetry.space_group_name_H-M   'P 1'
#
loop_
_entity.id
_entity.type
_entity.pdbx_description
1 polymer ?
#
loop_
_entity_poly.entity_id
_entity_poly.type
_entity_poly.pdbx_seq_one_letter_code
_entity_poly.pdbx_strand_id
1 'polypeptide(L)'
;MRPPALPPGLEVEWLGVSGYRLTYEGQTLFVDPYLSRVPLRDLLLRRRALPDLAALERFVRAPGETVGVLVGHTHFDHAVDAPALARQLDCKAYGSASPSPTTAN
;
A
#
# COMPACT_ATOMS: atom_id res chain seq x y z
N MET A 1 21.34 -22.18 1.07
CA MET A 1 20.91 -21.51 2.33
C MET A 1 19.51 -21.99 2.66
N ARG A 2 19.24 -22.36 3.92
CA ARG A 2 17.87 -22.60 4.38
C ARG A 2 17.25 -21.22 4.67
N PRO A 3 16.06 -20.91 4.14
CA PRO A 3 15.41 -19.65 4.47
C PRO A 3 15.19 -19.56 5.99
N PRO A 4 15.38 -18.39 6.61
CA PRO A 4 15.08 -18.22 8.03
C PRO A 4 13.61 -18.58 8.26
N ALA A 5 13.33 -19.28 9.36
CA ALA A 5 11.95 -19.49 9.80
C ALA A 5 11.36 -18.13 10.20
N LEU A 6 10.12 -17.88 9.78
CA LEU A 6 9.41 -16.67 10.20
C LEU A 6 9.12 -16.74 11.71
N PRO A 7 9.14 -15.61 12.44
CA PRO A 7 8.71 -15.57 13.83
C PRO A 7 7.31 -16.18 14.01
N PRO A 8 7.06 -16.97 15.06
CA PRO A 8 5.72 -17.45 15.35
C PRO A 8 4.72 -16.29 15.46
N GLY A 9 3.59 -16.38 14.76
CA GLY A 9 2.55 -15.34 14.76
C GLY A 9 2.75 -14.22 13.73
N LEU A 10 3.84 -14.23 12.95
CA LEU A 10 3.95 -13.35 11.78
C LEU A 10 3.14 -13.93 10.62
N GLU A 11 2.14 -13.17 10.18
CA GLU A 11 1.38 -13.45 8.97
C GLU A 11 1.84 -12.51 7.85
N VAL A 12 2.02 -13.07 6.65
CA VAL A 12 2.31 -12.31 5.44
C VAL A 12 1.29 -12.70 4.38
N GLU A 13 0.51 -11.73 3.92
CA GLU A 13 -0.45 -11.91 2.84
C GLU A 13 -0.02 -11.09 1.63
N TRP A 14 -0.05 -11.72 0.47
CA TRP A 14 0.11 -11.04 -0.81
C TRP A 14 -1.25 -10.55 -1.30
N LEU A 15 -1.39 -9.24 -1.45
CA LEU A 15 -2.63 -8.56 -1.90
C LEU A 15 -2.73 -8.50 -3.43
N GLY A 16 -1.70 -8.98 -4.13
CA GLY A 16 -1.55 -8.92 -5.58
C GLY A 16 -0.62 -7.80 -6.04
N VAL A 17 -0.13 -7.93 -7.28
CA VAL A 17 0.86 -7.01 -7.88
C VAL A 17 2.08 -6.89 -6.96
N SER A 18 2.30 -5.73 -6.33
CA SER A 18 3.40 -5.44 -5.40
C SER A 18 2.98 -5.44 -3.93
N GLY A 19 1.68 -5.54 -3.64
CA GLY A 19 1.13 -5.25 -2.32
C GLY A 19 1.26 -6.40 -1.34
N TYR A 20 1.72 -6.10 -0.13
CA TYR A 20 1.75 -7.03 0.99
C TYR A 20 1.06 -6.45 2.23
N ARG A 21 0.45 -7.35 3.01
CA ARG A 21 -0.01 -7.09 4.37
C ARG A 21 0.79 -7.96 5.31
N LEU A 22 1.37 -7.36 6.34
CA LEU A 22 2.07 -8.05 7.41
C LEU A 22 1.27 -7.86 8.69
N THR A 23 1.00 -8.95 9.40
CA THR A 23 0.35 -8.90 10.72
C THR A 23 1.26 -9.58 11.74
N TYR A 24 1.55 -8.91 12.84
CA TYR A 24 2.33 -9.48 13.93
C TYR A 24 1.90 -8.85 15.26
N GLU A 25 1.69 -9.66 16.29
CA GLU A 25 1.33 -9.20 17.65
C GLU A 25 0.18 -8.17 17.70
N GLY A 26 -0.83 -8.34 16.84
CA GLY A 26 -1.99 -7.43 16.77
C GLY A 26 -1.71 -6.10 16.06
N GLN A 27 -0.56 -5.97 15.39
CA GLN A 27 -0.21 -4.83 14.55
C GLN A 27 -0.25 -5.24 13.08
N THR A 28 -0.79 -4.36 12.23
CA THR A 28 -0.86 -4.51 10.77
C THR A 28 -0.02 -3.46 10.08
N LEU A 29 0.78 -3.89 9.10
CA LEU A 29 1.57 -3.05 8.22
C LEU A 29 1.23 -3.35 6.76
N PHE A 30 0.98 -2.32 5.97
CA PHE A 30 0.83 -2.44 4.52
C PHE A 30 2.11 -2.01 3.81
N VAL A 31 2.53 -2.76 2.80
CA VAL A 31 3.68 -2.43 1.95
C VAL A 31 3.21 -2.40 0.50
N ASP A 32 3.41 -1.26 -0.15
CA ASP A 32 3.01 -0.95 -1.54
C ASP A 32 1.60 -1.43 -1.90
N PRO A 33 0.56 -1.10 -1.09
CA PRO A 33 -0.79 -1.59 -1.34
C PRO A 33 -1.31 -1.00 -2.66
N TYR A 34 -1.54 -1.87 -3.64
CA TYR A 34 -2.11 -1.49 -4.94
C TYR A 34 -3.36 -2.32 -5.23
N LEU A 35 -4.47 -1.87 -4.66
CA LEU A 35 -5.76 -2.55 -4.66
C LEU A 35 -6.66 -2.04 -5.78
N SER A 36 -6.53 -0.77 -6.17
CA SER A 36 -7.33 -0.13 -7.21
C SER A 36 -7.05 -0.66 -8.62
N ARG A 37 -5.84 -1.20 -8.85
CA ARG A 37 -5.43 -1.85 -10.12
C ARG A 37 -5.85 -1.04 -11.35
N VAL A 38 -5.50 0.25 -11.34
CA VAL A 38 -5.83 1.19 -12.41
C VAL A 38 -5.45 0.58 -13.76
N PRO A 39 -6.41 0.48 -14.71
CA PRO A 39 -6.19 -0.27 -15.93
C PRO A 39 -5.14 0.44 -16.81
N LEU A 40 -4.27 -0.34 -17.45
CA LEU A 40 -3.17 0.16 -18.27
C LEU A 40 -3.60 1.19 -19.34
N ARG A 41 -4.84 1.07 -19.85
CA ARG A 41 -5.42 2.04 -20.79
C ARG A 41 -5.52 3.46 -20.21
N ASP A 42 -5.82 3.60 -18.92
CA ASP A 42 -5.98 4.92 -18.30
C ASP A 42 -4.61 5.56 -18.02
N LEU A 43 -3.59 4.74 -17.76
CA LEU A 43 -2.17 5.14 -17.76
C LEU A 43 -1.72 5.62 -19.16
N LEU A 44 -2.02 4.84 -20.21
CA LEU A 44 -1.67 5.17 -21.60
C LEU A 44 -2.37 6.45 -22.09
N LEU A 45 -3.61 6.69 -21.65
CA LEU A 45 -4.39 7.88 -21.96
C LEU A 45 -4.06 9.09 -21.05
N ARG A 46 -3.05 8.98 -20.17
CA ARG A 46 -2.64 10.02 -19.20
C ARG A 46 -3.79 10.54 -18.34
N ARG A 47 -4.77 9.70 -18.05
CA ARG A 47 -5.85 10.06 -17.11
C ARG A 47 -5.29 10.04 -15.69
N ARG A 48 -5.83 10.89 -14.81
CA ARG A 48 -5.47 10.85 -13.39
C ARG A 48 -5.85 9.46 -12.85
N ALA A 49 -4.84 8.72 -12.39
CA ALA A 49 -5.04 7.50 -11.62
C ALA A 49 -5.57 7.92 -10.24
N LEU A 50 -6.85 7.63 -9.98
CA LEU A 50 -7.49 7.87 -8.69
C LEU A 50 -7.73 6.53 -8.01
N PRO A 51 -7.69 6.47 -6.67
CA PRO A 51 -8.00 5.26 -5.93
C PRO A 51 -9.47 4.88 -6.15
N ASP A 52 -9.71 3.61 -6.40
CA ASP A 52 -11.02 2.99 -6.37
C ASP A 52 -11.37 2.67 -4.90
N LEU A 53 -12.13 3.56 -4.26
CA LEU A 53 -12.53 3.40 -2.87
C LEU A 53 -13.34 2.13 -2.63
N ALA A 54 -14.12 1.66 -3.61
CA ALA A 54 -14.88 0.42 -3.48
C ALA A 54 -13.95 -0.80 -3.48
N ALA A 55 -12.85 -0.75 -4.24
CA ALA A 55 -11.80 -1.77 -4.16
C ALA A 55 -11.11 -1.76 -2.79
N LEU A 56 -10.82 -0.58 -2.24
CA LEU A 56 -10.26 -0.47 -0.88
C LEU A 56 -11.21 -1.08 0.16
N GLU A 57 -12.48 -0.69 0.20
CA GLU A 57 -13.46 -1.25 1.14
C GLU A 57 -13.61 -2.77 1.01
N ARG A 58 -13.59 -3.27 -0.23
CA ARG A 58 -13.75 -4.70 -0.49
C ARG A 58 -12.55 -5.53 -0.04
N PHE A 59 -11.34 -5.07 -0.34
CA PHE A 59 -10.13 -5.88 -0.22
C PHE A 59 -9.25 -5.53 0.97
N VAL A 60 -9.41 -4.34 1.57
CA VAL A 60 -8.68 -3.97 2.78
C VAL A 60 -9.22 -4.77 3.95
N ARG A 61 -8.33 -5.55 4.56
CA ARG A 61 -8.54 -6.21 5.84
C ARG A 61 -7.37 -5.85 6.72
N ALA A 62 -7.61 -5.20 7.85
CA ALA A 62 -6.58 -4.72 8.76
C ALA A 62 -6.88 -5.20 10.19
N PRO A 63 -6.45 -6.42 10.57
CA PRO A 63 -6.62 -6.93 11.91
C PRO A 63 -5.75 -6.16 12.91
N GLY A 64 -6.33 -5.75 14.03
CA GLY A 64 -5.61 -5.00 15.06
C GLY A 64 -5.26 -3.57 14.64
N GLU A 65 -4.20 -3.01 15.24
CA GLU A 65 -3.77 -1.63 15.01
C GLU A 65 -2.99 -1.51 13.69
N THR A 66 -3.40 -0.60 12.80
CA THR A 66 -2.61 -0.32 11.60
C THR A 66 -1.50 0.67 11.92
N VAL A 67 -0.25 0.20 11.94
CA VAL A 67 0.90 1.04 12.33
C VAL A 67 1.46 1.87 11.18
N GLY A 68 1.07 1.55 9.94
CA GLY A 68 1.37 2.39 8.79
C GLY A 68 1.18 1.73 7.43
N VAL A 69 1.37 2.57 6.41
CA VAL A 69 1.44 2.17 5.00
C VAL A 69 2.82 2.58 4.46
N LEU A 70 3.63 1.62 4.02
CA LEU A 70 4.93 1.88 3.40
C LEU A 70 4.78 1.91 1.88
N VAL A 71 5.44 2.87 1.26
CA VAL A 71 5.59 3.00 -0.20
C VAL A 71 7.08 2.90 -0.53
N GLY A 72 7.49 1.75 -1.07
CA GLY A 72 8.89 1.40 -1.33
C GLY A 72 9.46 2.12 -2.56
N HIS A 73 8.68 2.22 -3.65
CA HIS A 73 9.13 2.86 -4.90
C HIS A 73 8.05 3.73 -5.54
N THR A 74 8.47 4.91 -6.01
CA THR A 74 7.59 5.94 -6.58
C THR A 74 7.38 5.77 -8.09
N HIS A 75 6.77 4.67 -8.54
CA HIS A 75 5.97 4.80 -9.75
C HIS A 75 4.59 5.34 -9.34
N PHE A 76 4.05 6.24 -10.17
CA PHE A 76 2.80 6.96 -9.91
C PHE A 76 1.61 6.03 -9.61
N ASP A 77 1.64 4.79 -10.11
CA ASP A 77 0.66 3.73 -9.88
C ASP A 77 0.73 3.10 -8.47
N HIS A 78 1.85 3.16 -7.75
CA HIS A 78 1.95 2.59 -6.39
C HIS A 78 1.54 3.56 -5.28
N ALA A 79 1.55 4.86 -5.55
CA ALA A 79 1.20 5.89 -4.57
C ALA A 79 -0.31 6.23 -4.56
N VAL A 80 -1.10 5.68 -5.48
CA VAL A 80 -2.52 6.06 -5.66
C VAL A 80 -3.36 5.71 -4.44
N ASP A 81 -3.15 4.51 -3.90
CA ASP A 81 -3.98 3.97 -2.81
C ASP A 81 -3.43 4.32 -1.43
N ALA A 82 -2.12 4.57 -1.30
CA ALA A 82 -1.48 4.75 0.00
C ALA A 82 -2.06 5.94 0.82
N PRO A 83 -2.28 7.14 0.26
CA PRO A 83 -2.89 8.25 1.01
C PRO A 83 -4.34 7.98 1.39
N ALA A 84 -5.13 7.37 0.49
CA ALA A 84 -6.52 7.03 0.76
C ALA A 84 -6.63 5.97 1.86
N LEU A 85 -5.78 4.95 1.78
CA LEU A 85 -5.71 3.87 2.76
C LEU A 85 -5.24 4.37 4.13
N ALA A 86 -4.20 5.21 4.18
CA ALA A 86 -3.70 5.80 5.42
C ALA A 86 -4.77 6.64 6.11
N ARG A 87 -5.57 7.40 5.35
CA ARG A 87 -6.72 8.15 5.89
C ARG A 87 -7.84 7.24 6.38
N GLN A 88 -8.15 6.17 5.64
CA GLN A 88 -9.20 5.22 6.02
C GLN A 88 -8.85 4.42 7.28
N LEU A 89 -7.56 4.14 7.48
CA LEU A 89 -7.05 3.34 8.61
C LEU A 89 -6.48 4.19 9.76
N ASP A 90 -6.64 5.51 9.70
CA ASP A 90 -6.13 6.49 10.68
C ASP A 90 -4.65 6.25 11.05
N CYS A 91 -3.80 6.08 10.02
CA CYS A 91 -2.39 5.78 10.19
C CYS A 91 -1.49 6.66 9.31
N LYS A 92 -0.18 6.56 9.51
CA LYS A 92 0.81 7.31 8.74
C LYS A 92 1.21 6.55 7.47
N ALA A 93 1.37 7.28 6.37
CA ALA A 93 2.07 6.80 5.20
C ALA A 93 3.56 7.13 5.28
N TYR A 94 4.42 6.17 4.96
CA TYR A 94 5.88 6.27 4.95
C TYR A 94 6.38 5.99 3.53
N GLY A 95 7.37 6.75 3.07
CA GLY A 95 7.98 6.54 1.75
C GLY A 95 9.45 6.94 1.73
N SER A 96 10.19 6.50 0.72
CA SER A 96 11.59 6.91 0.55
C SER A 96 11.69 8.39 0.17
N ALA A 97 12.76 9.06 0.63
CA ALA A 97 13.09 10.42 0.23
C ALA A 97 13.71 10.42 -1.20
N SER A 98 12.94 10.04 -2.21
CA SER A 98 13.34 10.15 -3.61
C SER A 98 12.50 11.25 -4.29
N PRO A 99 13.11 12.28 -4.91
CA PRO A 99 12.42 13.51 -5.25
C PRO A 99 11.58 13.35 -6.52
N SER A 100 10.30 13.74 -6.46
CA SER A 100 9.67 14.41 -7.60
C SER A 100 9.74 15.91 -7.32
N PRO A 101 10.28 16.75 -8.22
CA PRO A 101 10.39 18.18 -8.00
C PRO A 101 9.02 18.79 -8.25
N THR A 102 8.18 18.92 -7.24
CA THR A 102 7.18 19.98 -7.23
C THR A 102 6.84 20.36 -5.79
N THR A 103 7.47 21.44 -5.33
CA THR A 103 6.89 22.30 -4.32
C THR A 103 5.49 22.71 -4.76
N ALA A 104 4.49 22.45 -3.94
CA ALA A 104 3.22 23.17 -3.99
C ALA A 104 2.90 23.61 -2.56
N ASN A 105 2.98 24.93 -2.38
CA ASN A 105 2.36 25.67 -1.26
C ASN A 105 0.86 25.39 -1.18
#